data_AF-X1AL75-F1
#
_entry.id   AF-X1AL75-F1
#
_cell.length_a   1.000
_cell.length_b   1.000
_cell.length_c   1.000
_cell.angle_alpha   90.00
_cell.angle_beta   90.00
_cell.angle_gamma   90.00
#
_symmetry.space_group_name_H-M   'P 1'
#
loop_
_entity.id
_entity.type
_entity.pdbx_description
1 polymer ?
#
loop_
_entity_poly.entity_id
_entity_poly.type
_entity_poly.pdbx_seq_one_letter_code
_entity_poly.pdbx_strand_id
1 'polypeptide(L)'
;MKNNIINLHISLLLWNRGAYPNVWSFLEDTPKGVTIYIIDEGVDTGSILAQKEIYIDENIETLRSSYEKLHREIQALFREKWADIKNRSVKKIPQ
;
A
#
# COMPACT_ATOMS: atom_id res chain seq x y z
N MET A 1 21.33 2.88 -9.05
CA MET A 1 19.99 2.28 -8.77
C MET A 1 19.20 2.99 -7.66
N LYS A 2 19.76 3.97 -6.93
CA LYS A 2 19.02 4.73 -5.89
C LYS A 2 17.70 5.30 -6.42
N ASN A 3 16.63 5.16 -5.64
CA ASN A 3 15.29 5.69 -5.89
C ASN A 3 14.57 5.19 -7.14
N ASN A 4 14.98 4.04 -7.69
CA ASN A 4 14.35 3.42 -8.87
C ASN A 4 13.60 2.13 -8.55
N ILE A 5 13.57 1.72 -7.27
CA ILE A 5 12.86 0.52 -6.82
C ILE A 5 11.65 0.99 -6.04
N ILE A 6 10.48 0.52 -6.46
CA ILE A 6 9.20 0.77 -5.79
C ILE A 6 8.69 -0.55 -5.23
N ASN A 7 7.96 -0.48 -4.12
CA ASN A 7 7.22 -1.61 -3.59
C ASN A 7 5.72 -1.31 -3.61
N LEU A 8 4.93 -2.36 -3.74
CA LEU A 8 3.47 -2.35 -3.67
C LEU A 8 3.08 -3.07 -2.39
N HIS A 9 2.67 -2.31 -1.37
CA HIS A 9 2.31 -2.86 -0.05
C HIS A 9 0.82 -2.70 0.24
N ILE A 10 0.17 -3.78 0.63
CA ILE A 10 -1.29 -3.83 0.85
C ILE A 10 -1.70 -3.39 2.26
N SER A 11 -1.09 -2.31 2.75
CA SER A 11 -1.56 -1.58 3.94
C SER A 11 -1.63 -0.07 3.68
N LEU A 12 -2.35 0.63 4.55
CA LEU A 12 -2.30 2.09 4.62
C LEU A 12 -1.13 2.52 5.53
N LEU A 13 0.07 2.62 4.95
CA LEU A 13 1.24 3.11 5.69
C LEU A 13 0.94 4.48 6.33
N LEU A 14 1.27 4.73 7.59
CA LEU A 14 2.30 4.04 8.40
C LEU A 14 1.84 2.76 9.12
N TRP A 15 0.57 2.37 8.99
CA TRP A 15 0.04 1.19 9.67
C TRP A 15 0.46 -0.11 8.99
N ASN A 16 0.63 -1.16 9.80
CA ASN A 16 0.87 -2.53 9.35
C ASN A 16 2.08 -2.69 8.41
N ARG A 17 3.23 -2.12 8.78
CA ARG A 17 4.52 -2.40 8.11
C ARG A 17 4.89 -3.88 8.30
N GLY A 18 5.68 -4.42 7.37
CA GLY A 18 6.23 -5.77 7.45
C GLY A 18 5.23 -6.85 7.05
N ALA A 19 5.22 -7.94 7.81
CA ALA A 19 4.54 -9.17 7.41
C ALA A 19 3.05 -9.17 7.76
N TYR A 20 2.25 -9.86 6.94
CA TYR A 20 0.81 -10.08 7.13
C TYR A 20 -0.02 -8.81 7.37
N PRO A 21 0.18 -7.72 6.58
CA PRO A 21 -0.48 -6.43 6.80
C PRO A 21 -2.02 -6.50 6.85
N ASN A 22 -2.63 -7.34 6.01
CA ASN A 22 -4.07 -7.53 5.99
C ASN A 22 -4.56 -8.08 7.34
N VAL A 23 -3.90 -9.10 7.90
CA VAL A 23 -4.32 -9.74 9.16
C VAL A 23 -4.22 -8.76 10.32
N TRP A 24 -3.08 -8.09 10.47
CA TRP A 24 -2.86 -7.13 11.55
C TRP A 24 -3.84 -5.95 11.49
N SER A 25 -4.27 -5.54 10.29
CA SER A 25 -5.27 -4.47 10.15
C SER A 25 -6.67 -4.80 10.72
N PHE A 26 -6.99 -6.09 10.90
CA PHE A 26 -8.18 -6.52 11.63
C PHE A 26 -7.88 -6.70 13.12
N LEU A 27 -6.75 -7.33 13.46
CA LEU A 27 -6.41 -7.62 14.86
C LEU A 27 -6.18 -6.37 15.70
N GLU A 28 -5.64 -5.31 15.09
CA GLU A 28 -5.32 -4.05 15.76
C GLU A 28 -6.31 -2.92 15.42
N ASP A 29 -7.38 -3.22 14.66
CA ASP A 29 -8.38 -2.24 14.20
C ASP A 29 -7.76 -0.96 13.59
N THR A 30 -6.77 -1.16 12.72
CA THR A 30 -6.07 -0.05 12.06
C THR A 30 -6.68 0.25 10.68
N PRO A 31 -6.46 1.47 10.15
CA PRO A 31 -6.91 1.82 8.80
C PRO A 31 -6.43 0.84 7.73
N LYS A 32 -7.36 0.47 6.84
CA LYS A 32 -7.13 -0.50 5.76
C LYS A 32 -6.93 0.24 4.45
N GLY A 33 -5.97 -0.20 3.65
CA GLY A 33 -5.62 0.50 2.42
C GLY A 33 -4.43 -0.11 1.71
N VAL A 34 -3.94 0.59 0.70
CA VAL A 34 -2.82 0.16 -0.14
C VAL A 34 -1.87 1.32 -0.38
N THR A 35 -0.57 1.04 -0.43
CA THR A 35 0.48 2.05 -0.59
C THR A 35 1.53 1.62 -1.60
N ILE A 36 1.91 2.54 -2.48
CA ILE A 36 3.05 2.42 -3.40
C ILE A 36 4.11 3.41 -2.92
N TYR A 37 5.32 2.92 -2.64
CA TYR A 37 6.38 3.74 -2.07
C TYR A 37 7.76 3.34 -2.63
N ILE A 38 8.77 4.20 -2.45
CA ILE A 38 10.15 3.92 -2.85
C ILE A 38 10.86 3.14 -1.74
N ILE A 39 11.58 2.07 -2.09
CA ILE A 39 12.36 1.31 -1.10
C ILE A 39 13.58 2.13 -0.61
N ASP A 40 13.78 2.18 0.70
CA ASP A 40 14.97 2.70 1.39
C ASP A 40 15.63 1.58 2.23
N GLU A 41 16.54 1.93 3.15
CA GLU A 41 17.23 0.94 4.01
C GLU A 41 16.34 0.22 5.03
N GLY A 42 15.13 0.71 5.30
CA GLY A 42 14.21 0.12 6.26
C GLY A 42 13.11 -0.73 5.61
N VAL A 43 12.29 -1.35 6.45
CA VAL A 43 11.14 -2.16 6.01
C VAL A 43 9.90 -1.27 5.94
N ASP A 44 9.39 -1.06 4.73
CA ASP A 44 8.19 -0.26 4.46
C ASP A 44 8.26 1.20 4.96
N THR A 45 9.45 1.81 4.93
CA THR A 45 9.74 3.16 5.49
C THR A 45 9.91 4.27 4.45
N GLY A 46 10.22 3.95 3.20
CA GLY A 46 10.60 4.98 2.23
C GLY A 46 9.43 5.81 1.71
N SER A 47 9.72 6.93 1.03
CA SER A 47 8.70 7.94 0.69
C SER A 47 7.55 7.37 -0.15
N ILE A 48 6.33 7.75 0.23
CA ILE A 48 5.09 7.37 -0.45
C ILE A 48 5.00 8.08 -1.80
N LEU A 49 4.61 7.32 -2.82
CA LEU A 49 4.29 7.80 -4.17
C LEU A 49 2.78 7.89 -4.36
N ALA A 50 2.05 6.87 -3.92
CA ALA A 50 0.60 6.86 -4.00
C ALA A 50 0.03 6.01 -2.88
N GLN A 51 -1.15 6.37 -2.40
CA GLN A 51 -1.82 5.66 -1.34
C GLN A 51 -3.32 5.79 -1.52
N LYS A 52 -4.05 4.75 -1.12
CA LYS A 52 -5.51 4.72 -1.17
C LYS A 52 -6.05 3.98 0.05
N GLU A 53 -6.91 4.66 0.80
CA GLU A 53 -7.72 4.04 1.86
C GLU A 53 -8.83 3.20 1.24
N ILE A 54 -9.05 2.01 1.80
CA ILE A 54 -9.99 1.01 1.29
C ILE A 54 -10.92 0.59 2.41
N TYR A 55 -12.21 0.86 2.23
CA TYR A 55 -13.25 0.34 3.11
C TYR A 55 -13.37 -1.19 2.95
N ILE A 56 -13.36 -1.90 4.08
CA ILE A 56 -13.59 -3.35 4.16
C ILE A 56 -14.72 -3.57 5.17
N ASP A 57 -15.81 -4.21 4.73
CA ASP A 57 -16.93 -4.54 5.60
C ASP A 57 -16.65 -5.86 6.31
N GLU A 58 -16.35 -5.80 7.61
CA GLU A 58 -15.95 -6.96 8.41
C GLU A 58 -17.10 -7.95 8.66
N ASN A 59 -18.35 -7.57 8.38
CA ASN A 59 -19.50 -8.49 8.48
C ASN A 59 -19.65 -9.38 7.24
N ILE A 60 -19.00 -9.01 6.14
CA ILE A 60 -19.14 -9.68 4.83
C ILE A 60 -17.81 -10.29 4.39
N GLU A 61 -16.72 -9.58 4.62
CA GLU A 61 -15.40 -9.93 4.10
C GLU A 61 -14.69 -10.93 5.02
N THR A 62 -14.11 -11.96 4.42
CA THR A 62 -13.15 -12.86 5.09
C THR A 62 -11.73 -12.35 4.90
N LEU A 63 -10.76 -12.88 5.65
CA LEU A 63 -9.34 -12.58 5.42
C LEU A 63 -8.90 -12.87 3.97
N ARG A 64 -9.51 -13.86 3.30
CA ARG A 64 -9.23 -14.15 1.88
C ARG A 64 -9.81 -13.08 0.97
N SER A 65 -11.09 -12.77 1.10
CA SER A 65 -11.75 -11.83 0.19
C SER A 65 -11.25 -10.39 0.38
N SER A 66 -10.92 -10.01 1.63
CA SER A 66 -10.26 -8.73 1.94
C SER A 66 -8.87 -8.64 1.32
N TYR A 67 -8.07 -9.73 1.40
CA TYR A 67 -6.75 -9.80 0.77
C TYR A 67 -6.84 -9.66 -0.75
N GLU A 68 -7.76 -10.39 -1.39
CA GLU A 68 -8.01 -10.29 -2.82
C GLU A 68 -8.46 -8.88 -3.22
N LYS A 69 -9.32 -8.24 -2.42
CA LYS A 69 -9.76 -6.85 -2.63
C LYS A 69 -8.58 -5.89 -2.59
N LEU A 70 -7.75 -5.94 -1.56
CA LEU A 70 -6.55 -5.10 -1.45
C LEU A 70 -5.58 -5.32 -2.63
N HIS A 71 -5.41 -6.57 -3.08
CA HIS A 71 -4.60 -6.88 -4.26
C HIS A 71 -5.17 -6.29 -5.56
N ARG A 72 -6.49 -6.34 -5.76
CA ARG A 72 -7.13 -5.69 -6.92
C ARG A 72 -6.93 -4.18 -6.88
N GLU A 73 -7.10 -3.57 -5.70
CA GLU A 73 -6.99 -2.13 -5.50
C GLU A 73 -5.56 -1.62 -5.71
N ILE A 74 -4.53 -2.33 -5.21
CA ILE A 74 -3.14 -1.90 -5.41
C ILE A 74 -2.69 -2.02 -6.87
N GLN A 75 -3.16 -3.05 -7.59
CA GLN A 75 -2.92 -3.19 -9.02
C GLN A 75 -3.62 -2.09 -9.83
N ALA A 76 -4.84 -1.71 -9.43
CA ALA A 76 -5.57 -0.60 -10.05
C ALA A 76 -4.84 0.73 -9.82
N LEU A 77 -4.43 1.00 -8.57
CA LEU A 77 -3.66 2.19 -8.21
C LEU A 77 -2.33 2.25 -8.96
N PHE A 78 -1.64 1.11 -9.09
CA PHE A 78 -0.39 1.05 -9.85
C PHE A 78 -0.61 1.37 -11.33
N ARG A 79 -1.63 0.81 -11.97
CA ARG A 79 -1.97 1.14 -13.37
C ARG A 79 -2.32 2.62 -13.54
N GLU A 80 -3.10 3.18 -12.60
CA GLU A 80 -3.48 4.59 -12.61
C GLU A 80 -2.25 5.50 -12.52
N LYS A 81 -1.31 5.20 -11.61
CA LYS A 81 -0.15 6.05 -11.33
C LYS A 81 1.09 5.73 -12.15
N TRP A 82 1.08 4.68 -12.97
CA TRP A 82 2.27 4.19 -13.67
C TRP A 82 2.94 5.27 -14.52
N ALA A 83 2.16 6.03 -15.31
CA ALA A 83 2.70 7.09 -16.15
C ALA A 83 3.44 8.14 -15.31
N ASP A 84 2.86 8.57 -14.21
CA ASP A 84 3.46 9.58 -13.33
C ASP A 84 4.69 9.05 -12.59
N ILE A 85 4.64 7.80 -12.12
CA ILE A 85 5.77 7.14 -11.45
C ILE A 85 6.94 6.98 -12.42
N LYS A 86 6.66 6.48 -13.63
CA LYS A 86 7.66 6.29 -14.69
C LYS A 86 8.32 7.62 -15.09
N ASN A 87 7.53 8.69 -15.19
CA ASN A 87 8.01 10.02 -15.56
C ASN A 87 8.55 10.83 -14.36
N ARG A 88 8.49 10.29 -13.15
CA ARG A 88 8.88 10.95 -11.89
C ARG A 88 8.14 12.28 -11.63
N SER A 89 6.90 12.40 -12.09
CA SER A 89 6.03 13.57 -11.85
C SER A 89 5.25 13.48 -10.54
N VAL A 90 5.25 12.32 -9.87
CA VAL A 90 4.61 12.12 -8.57
C VAL A 90 5.32 12.91 -7.48
N LYS A 91 4.55 13.69 -6.70
CA LYS A 91 5.05 14.31 -5.47
C LYS A 91 5.27 13.24 -4.41
N LYS A 92 6.52 13.09 -3.96
CA LYS A 92 6.87 12.18 -2.87
C LYS A 92 6.42 12.76 -1.53
N ILE A 93 5.79 11.92 -0.71
CA ILE A 93 5.39 12.27 0.65
C ILE A 93 6.30 11.49 1.61
N PRO A 94 7.11 12.16 2.46
CA PRO A 94 7.85 11.48 3.52
C PRO A 94 6.90 10.75 4.45
N GLN A 95 7.29 9.53 4.85
CA GLN A 95 6.64 8.79 5.91
C GLN A 95 7.03 9.34 7.28
#